data_AF-A0A8J4HBE2-F1
#
_entry.id   AF-A0A8J4HBE2-F1
#
_cell.length_a   1.000
_cell.length_b   1.000
_cell.length_c   1.000
_cell.angle_alpha   90.00
_cell.angle_beta   90.00
_cell.angle_gamma   90.00
#
_symmetry.space_group_name_H-M   'P 1'
#
loop_
_entity.id
_entity.type
_entity.pdbx_description
1 polymer ?
#
loop_
_entity_poly.entity_id
_entity_poly.type
_entity_poly.pdbx_seq_one_letter_code
_entity_poly.pdbx_strand_id
1 'polypeptide(L)'
;MSRTGSEAERLDALRRLALLDTAPSEEFDRLTLLAARLFNAPVALISLIDAHRVWFKSRHGLASAETPRRWFMCDRTIRAEQVMVVGDAAADPRFAGHPLVAGAPHLRFYAGAPLITREGHAIGTLCVLDTAPREATPTERHSLALLASLVLTTIELRHSSGRLHPTSLLPNRAQFAADFADLSRAHRGESRLLALVDLADPEQLPDQLNLLGPRWEQVLPQAIREAMHTALGANVKIYHPLALRYAALLDPSAIRGWQERLDRISRILRQPGRGNGPSLAITPHIGVVPFRLGDLDFETALKRATTAAHQARAIGRVLTAAEAGTAGNDWHEAQMLIGELRRALETPGQLTLAFQPRLDFRTQRFAVAEALIRWHHPTLGTIPPAEFLPLIENTDLMGALTHWVMNAAMGEVAALRRDGIDVRVSINISAPDLQSSDIVSRLTSLLGRHDLPAEAIELEFTESILLPNRPLVHQQLQAIRDLGMEIAIDDFGTGYSNLAYLKVMPATIVKLDQSFIRVLGSSARDRAIVKAAILMAHELDYRVVAEGVESQAIAEMLAGWGCDEGQGYHIARPMDAAALRHWLRAAQPAGMSPALP
;
A
#
# COMPACT_ATOMS: atom_id res chain seq x y z
N MET A 1 -22.71 39.58 16.88
CA MET A 1 -23.11 38.16 16.77
C MET A 1 -22.18 37.35 17.65
N SER A 2 -22.67 36.84 18.78
CA SER A 2 -21.89 36.06 19.75
C SER A 2 -21.51 34.71 19.11
N ARG A 3 -20.21 34.49 18.84
CA ARG A 3 -19.67 33.21 18.39
C ARG A 3 -19.33 32.36 19.61
N THR A 4 -20.35 31.78 20.23
CA THR A 4 -20.17 30.65 21.16
C THR A 4 -20.46 29.37 20.40
N GLY A 5 -19.48 28.90 19.62
CA GLY A 5 -19.46 27.49 19.24
C GLY A 5 -19.45 26.66 20.52
N SER A 6 -20.18 25.55 20.54
CA SER A 6 -20.23 24.64 21.69
C SER A 6 -18.81 24.20 22.05
N GLU A 7 -18.51 24.03 23.34
CA GLU A 7 -17.22 23.46 23.79
C GLU A 7 -16.93 22.11 23.09
N ALA A 8 -17.98 21.37 22.73
CA ALA A 8 -17.88 20.16 21.92
C ALA A 8 -17.33 20.43 20.51
N GLU A 9 -17.77 21.48 19.83
CA GLU A 9 -17.32 21.87 18.48
C GLU A 9 -15.87 22.33 18.49
N ARG A 10 -15.46 23.08 19.52
CA ARG A 10 -14.06 23.49 19.73
C ARG A 10 -13.14 22.30 19.95
N LEU A 11 -13.56 21.36 20.80
CA LEU A 11 -12.81 20.13 21.06
C LEU A 11 -12.72 19.25 19.81
N ASP A 12 -13.80 19.18 19.02
CA ASP A 12 -13.78 18.46 17.75
C ASP A 12 -12.82 19.12 16.75
N ALA A 13 -12.86 20.45 16.62
CA ALA A 13 -11.91 21.20 15.81
C ALA A 13 -10.45 20.97 16.24
N LEU A 14 -10.16 20.97 17.55
CA LEU A 14 -8.83 20.66 18.06
C LEU A 14 -8.39 19.22 17.74
N ARG A 15 -9.29 18.25 17.86
CA ARG A 15 -9.00 16.84 17.55
C ARG A 15 -8.76 16.62 16.06
N ARG A 16 -9.51 17.29 15.18
CA ARG A 16 -9.30 17.24 13.71
C ARG A 16 -7.90 17.66 13.31
N LEU A 17 -7.29 18.58 14.05
CA LEU A 17 -5.92 19.03 13.79
C LEU A 17 -4.84 17.99 14.13
N ALA A 18 -5.18 16.93 14.89
CA ALA A 18 -4.29 15.83 15.27
C ALA A 18 -2.93 16.26 15.84
N LEU A 19 -2.92 17.35 16.60
CA LEU A 19 -1.70 17.92 17.20
C LEU A 19 -1.45 17.45 18.63
N LEU A 20 -2.49 17.04 19.36
CA LEU A 20 -2.36 16.56 20.74
C LEU A 20 -1.49 15.30 20.79
N ASP A 21 -0.70 15.16 21.86
CA ASP A 21 0.20 14.03 22.12
C ASP A 21 1.24 13.77 21.02
N THR A 22 1.54 14.78 20.19
CA THR A 22 2.59 14.68 19.17
C THR A 22 3.95 15.12 19.72
N ALA A 23 5.04 14.49 19.26
CA ALA A 23 6.39 14.88 19.65
C ALA A 23 6.67 16.39 19.40
N PRO A 24 7.61 17.01 20.14
CA PRO A 24 8.09 18.35 19.83
C PRO A 24 8.48 18.46 18.36
N SER A 25 8.29 19.64 17.78
CA SER A 25 8.51 19.85 16.35
C SER A 25 9.24 21.16 16.17
N GLU A 26 10.33 21.10 15.39
CA GLU A 26 11.26 22.20 15.24
C GLU A 26 10.58 23.46 14.69
N GLU A 27 9.58 23.29 13.82
CA GLU A 27 8.78 24.39 13.27
C GLU A 27 8.10 25.20 14.39
N PHE A 28 7.50 24.52 15.36
CA PHE A 28 6.86 25.16 16.51
C PHE A 28 7.88 25.65 17.54
N ASP A 29 8.97 24.91 17.74
CA ASP A 29 10.05 25.30 18.67
C ASP A 29 10.76 26.58 18.22
N ARG A 30 10.96 26.76 16.91
CA ARG A 30 11.47 28.01 16.34
C ARG A 30 10.53 29.18 16.61
N LEU A 31 9.22 29.00 16.49
CA LEU A 31 8.23 30.04 16.77
C LEU A 31 8.16 30.37 18.27
N THR A 32 8.21 29.36 19.15
CA THR A 32 8.25 29.55 20.59
C THR A 32 9.53 30.26 21.04
N LEU A 33 10.69 29.87 20.47
CA LEU A 33 11.96 30.52 20.76
C LEU A 33 12.00 31.95 20.25
N LEU A 34 11.43 32.21 19.07
CA LEU A 34 11.29 33.56 18.53
C LEU A 34 10.43 34.43 19.44
N ALA A 35 9.31 33.90 19.95
CA ALA A 35 8.48 34.58 20.94
C ALA A 35 9.24 34.86 22.25
N ALA A 36 10.01 33.90 22.78
CA ALA A 36 10.83 34.14 23.97
C ALA A 36 11.84 35.28 23.75
N ARG A 37 12.56 35.26 22.61
CA ARG A 37 13.58 36.26 22.29
C ARG A 37 13.02 37.65 22.01
N LEU A 38 11.94 37.74 21.23
CA LEU A 38 11.34 39.02 20.85
C LEU A 38 10.76 39.76 22.06
N PHE A 39 10.34 39.02 23.09
CA PHE A 39 9.76 39.56 24.32
C PHE A 39 10.74 39.57 25.50
N ASN A 40 12.00 39.14 25.28
CA ASN A 40 13.01 38.92 26.31
C ASN A 40 12.46 38.15 27.54
N ALA A 41 11.59 37.17 27.29
CA ALA A 41 10.86 36.44 28.32
C ALA A 41 11.54 35.09 28.61
N PRO A 42 11.67 34.69 29.88
CA PRO A 42 12.29 33.41 30.24
C PRO A 42 11.44 32.20 29.84
N VAL A 43 10.13 32.40 29.63
CA VAL A 43 9.20 31.33 29.28
C VAL A 43 8.33 31.73 28.09
N ALA A 44 8.21 30.82 27.12
CA ALA A 44 7.25 30.93 26.03
C ALA A 44 6.63 29.56 25.72
N LEU A 45 5.36 29.53 25.34
CA LEU A 45 4.60 28.29 25.14
C LEU A 45 3.64 28.41 23.95
N ILE A 46 3.57 27.35 23.17
CA ILE A 46 2.43 27.07 22.30
C ILE A 46 1.59 26.01 23.01
N SER A 47 0.42 26.42 23.50
CA SER A 47 -0.46 25.61 24.33
C SER A 47 -1.73 25.24 23.57
N LEU A 48 -2.13 23.97 23.59
CA LEU A 48 -3.41 23.48 23.08
C LEU A 48 -4.31 23.08 24.24
N ILE A 49 -5.59 23.46 24.18
CA ILE A 49 -6.51 23.33 25.32
C ILE A 49 -7.49 22.19 25.08
N ASP A 50 -7.22 21.04 25.69
CA ASP A 50 -8.05 19.83 25.60
C ASP A 50 -9.15 19.83 26.69
N ALA A 51 -9.96 18.79 26.79
CA ALA A 51 -11.10 18.73 27.72
C ALA A 51 -10.66 18.91 29.18
N HIS A 52 -9.57 18.25 29.61
CA HIS A 52 -9.15 18.21 31.01
C HIS A 52 -7.73 18.73 31.27
N ARG A 53 -6.97 19.04 30.22
CA ARG A 53 -5.56 19.46 30.30
C ARG A 53 -5.23 20.59 29.33
N VAL A 54 -4.18 21.32 29.63
CA VAL A 54 -3.44 22.15 28.67
C VAL A 54 -2.20 21.37 28.28
N TRP A 55 -2.08 21.07 27.00
CA TRP A 55 -0.96 20.34 26.42
C TRP A 55 -0.04 21.31 25.68
N PHE A 56 1.28 21.24 25.93
CA PHE A 56 2.23 22.17 25.34
C PHE A 56 2.82 21.56 24.07
N LYS A 57 2.39 22.07 22.91
CA LYS A 57 2.92 21.66 21.60
C LYS A 57 4.40 22.00 21.46
N SER A 58 4.78 23.14 22.04
CA SER A 58 6.15 23.61 22.10
C SER A 58 6.33 24.47 23.35
N ARG A 59 7.51 24.40 23.95
CA ARG A 59 7.83 25.06 25.20
C ARG A 59 9.29 25.53 25.24
N HIS A 60 9.48 26.71 25.81
CA HIS A 60 10.77 27.27 26.19
C HIS A 60 10.71 27.67 27.67
N GLY A 61 11.74 27.33 28.45
CA GLY A 61 11.84 27.75 29.86
C GLY A 61 10.97 26.99 30.88
N LEU A 62 10.20 25.97 30.47
CA LEU A 62 9.41 25.12 31.37
C LEU A 62 9.73 23.65 31.15
N ALA A 63 9.76 22.85 32.22
CA ALA A 63 10.10 21.43 32.18
C ALA A 63 8.91 20.50 31.86
N SER A 64 7.69 20.84 32.31
CA SER A 64 6.51 20.01 32.07
C SER A 64 6.01 20.14 30.63
N ALA A 65 5.46 19.06 30.07
CA ALA A 65 4.84 19.02 28.73
C ALA A 65 3.32 19.26 28.76
N GLU A 66 2.69 19.16 29.92
CA GLU A 66 1.26 19.42 30.09
C GLU A 66 0.93 19.84 31.53
N THR A 67 -0.28 20.37 31.72
CA THR A 67 -0.83 20.72 33.04
C THR A 67 -2.34 20.54 33.08
N PRO A 68 -2.96 20.35 34.26
CA PRO A 68 -4.41 20.37 34.40
C PRO A 68 -5.05 21.67 33.90
N ARG A 69 -6.14 21.56 33.12
CA ARG A 69 -6.82 22.73 32.50
C ARG A 69 -7.29 23.76 33.50
N ARG A 70 -7.71 23.30 34.69
CA ARG A 70 -8.16 24.14 35.80
C ARG A 70 -7.10 25.11 36.34
N TRP A 71 -5.82 24.93 35.97
CA TRP A 71 -4.74 25.72 36.52
C TRP A 71 -4.32 26.86 35.56
N PHE A 72 -4.19 26.66 34.26
CA PHE A 72 -3.53 27.67 33.41
C PHE A 72 -4.38 28.86 32.93
N MET A 73 -3.74 30.05 32.92
CA MET A 73 -4.27 31.33 32.42
C MET A 73 -4.77 31.24 30.96
N CYS A 74 -4.22 30.30 30.18
CA CYS A 74 -4.57 30.05 28.79
C CYS A 74 -6.06 29.70 28.57
N ASP A 75 -6.73 29.03 29.53
CA ASP A 75 -8.17 28.74 29.42
C ASP A 75 -9.02 30.03 29.41
N ARG A 76 -8.55 31.08 30.09
CA ARG A 76 -9.20 32.39 30.04
C ARG A 76 -8.84 33.17 28.78
N THR A 77 -7.60 33.04 28.31
CA THR A 77 -7.15 33.67 27.05
C THR A 77 -7.94 33.18 25.84
N ILE A 78 -8.28 31.90 25.73
CA ILE A 78 -9.11 31.42 24.61
C ILE A 78 -10.55 31.94 24.64
N ARG A 79 -11.00 32.45 25.79
CA ARG A 79 -12.30 33.14 25.93
C ARG A 79 -12.17 34.64 25.64
N ALA A 80 -10.95 35.15 25.57
CA ALA A 80 -10.66 36.51 25.14
C ALA A 80 -10.48 36.53 23.61
N GLU A 81 -11.09 37.49 22.94
CA GLU A 81 -11.01 37.64 21.47
C GLU A 81 -9.70 38.30 21.01
N GLN A 82 -8.88 38.77 21.96
CA GLN A 82 -7.65 39.52 21.72
C GLN A 82 -6.55 39.07 22.69
N VAL A 83 -5.33 39.59 22.48
CA VAL A 83 -4.19 39.35 23.36
C VAL A 83 -4.53 39.74 24.80
N MET A 84 -4.54 38.75 25.69
CA MET A 84 -4.72 38.96 27.12
C MET A 84 -3.37 39.25 27.76
N VAL A 85 -3.29 40.31 28.56
CA VAL A 85 -2.09 40.68 29.31
C VAL A 85 -2.43 40.82 30.78
N VAL A 86 -1.61 40.20 31.62
CA VAL A 86 -1.64 40.29 33.07
C VAL A 86 -0.28 40.84 33.49
N GLY A 87 -0.27 42.11 33.90
CA GLY A 87 0.99 42.80 34.23
C GLY A 87 1.64 42.31 35.52
N ASP A 88 0.80 41.91 36.49
CA ASP A 88 1.22 41.27 37.72
C ASP A 88 0.20 40.21 38.19
N ALA A 89 0.51 38.94 37.98
CA ALA A 89 -0.34 37.80 38.28
C ALA A 89 -0.56 37.58 39.78
N ALA A 90 0.35 38.06 40.65
CA ALA A 90 0.13 37.95 42.10
C ALA A 90 -0.76 39.06 42.64
N ALA A 91 -0.81 40.21 41.95
CA ALA A 91 -1.75 41.29 42.26
C ALA A 91 -3.13 41.07 41.62
N ASP A 92 -3.22 40.19 40.62
CA ASP A 92 -4.48 39.84 39.96
C ASP A 92 -5.27 38.81 40.79
N PRO A 93 -6.47 39.15 41.31
CA PRO A 93 -7.28 38.24 42.13
C PRO A 93 -7.64 36.93 41.43
N ARG A 94 -7.61 36.91 40.09
CA ARG A 94 -7.91 35.72 39.28
C ARG A 94 -6.78 34.70 39.30
N PHE A 95 -5.54 35.13 39.58
CA PHE A 95 -4.33 34.34 39.38
C PHE A 95 -3.41 34.27 40.61
N ALA A 96 -3.62 35.11 41.63
CA ALA A 96 -2.79 35.16 42.84
C ALA A 96 -2.65 33.80 43.55
N GLY A 97 -3.72 32.98 43.55
CA GLY A 97 -3.72 31.64 44.14
C GLY A 97 -3.17 30.52 43.23
N HIS A 98 -2.66 30.84 42.04
CA HIS A 98 -2.21 29.85 41.07
C HIS A 98 -0.90 29.17 41.53
N PRO A 99 -0.73 27.84 41.39
CA PRO A 99 0.47 27.14 41.88
C PRO A 99 1.80 27.65 41.32
N LEU A 100 1.83 28.11 40.06
CA LEU A 100 3.05 28.69 39.46
C LEU A 100 3.24 30.18 39.76
N VAL A 101 2.27 30.85 40.39
CA VAL A 101 2.35 32.25 40.86
C VAL A 101 2.74 32.26 42.34
N ALA A 102 2.03 31.48 43.16
CA ALA A 102 2.28 31.34 44.59
C ALA A 102 3.52 30.46 44.90
N GLY A 103 3.81 29.47 44.05
CA GLY A 103 4.99 28.60 44.15
C GLY A 103 5.95 28.80 42.97
N ALA A 104 7.09 28.10 43.00
CA ALA A 104 8.09 28.17 41.94
C ALA A 104 7.48 27.87 40.55
N PRO A 105 7.81 28.64 39.49
CA PRO A 105 8.90 29.63 39.43
C PRO A 105 8.49 31.07 39.85
N HIS A 106 7.34 31.27 40.51
CA HIS A 106 6.84 32.59 40.90
C HIS A 106 6.54 33.51 39.71
N LEU A 107 5.73 33.03 38.78
CA LEU A 107 5.29 33.78 37.61
C LEU A 107 4.56 35.06 38.04
N ARG A 108 4.97 36.18 37.46
CA ARG A 108 4.41 37.51 37.70
C ARG A 108 3.79 38.11 36.45
N PHE A 109 4.28 37.79 35.27
CA PHE A 109 3.73 38.34 34.04
C PHE A 109 3.18 37.24 33.12
N TYR A 110 2.10 37.57 32.42
CA TYR A 110 1.56 36.74 31.35
C TYR A 110 1.07 37.63 30.20
N ALA A 111 1.49 37.31 28.98
CA ALA A 111 0.81 37.77 27.77
C ALA A 111 0.52 36.58 26.87
N GLY A 112 -0.72 36.44 26.44
CA GLY A 112 -1.16 35.33 25.58
C GLY A 112 -2.06 35.80 24.47
N ALA A 113 -1.77 35.37 23.25
CA ALA A 113 -2.69 35.51 22.12
C ALA A 113 -3.45 34.20 21.89
N PRO A 114 -4.76 34.25 21.61
CA PRO A 114 -5.53 33.08 21.24
C PRO A 114 -5.14 32.57 19.84
N LEU A 115 -5.13 31.25 19.67
CA LEU A 115 -5.01 30.57 18.38
C LEU A 115 -6.42 30.25 17.87
N ILE A 116 -6.92 31.04 16.94
CA ILE A 116 -8.32 30.98 16.48
C ILE A 116 -8.36 30.47 15.04
N THR A 117 -8.93 29.28 14.80
CA THR A 117 -9.04 28.70 13.45
C THR A 117 -9.90 29.57 12.51
N ARG A 118 -9.80 29.35 11.18
CA ARG A 118 -10.70 30.00 10.19
C ARG A 118 -12.19 29.88 10.51
N GLU A 119 -12.59 28.76 11.09
CA GLU A 119 -13.96 28.47 11.53
C GLU A 119 -14.38 29.29 12.77
N GLY A 120 -13.44 29.96 13.42
CA GLY A 120 -13.66 30.78 14.61
C GLY A 120 -13.43 30.04 15.93
N HIS A 121 -12.85 28.83 15.92
CA HIS A 121 -12.63 28.05 17.13
C HIS A 121 -11.29 28.40 17.79
N ALA A 122 -11.30 28.83 19.06
CA ALA A 122 -10.09 29.09 19.83
C ALA A 122 -9.52 27.77 20.40
N ILE A 123 -8.53 27.20 19.73
CA ILE A 123 -7.98 25.86 20.03
C ILE A 123 -6.85 25.87 21.05
N GLY A 124 -6.25 27.04 21.30
CA GLY A 124 -5.02 27.16 22.09
C GLY A 124 -4.52 28.58 22.22
N THR A 125 -3.29 28.75 22.71
CA THR A 125 -2.63 30.05 22.87
C THR A 125 -1.15 30.00 22.53
N LEU A 126 -0.62 31.07 21.94
CA LEU A 126 0.80 31.41 22.04
C LEU A 126 0.96 32.38 23.21
N CYS A 127 1.76 32.04 24.21
CA CYS A 127 1.97 32.91 25.36
C CYS A 127 3.43 33.03 25.78
N VAL A 128 3.74 34.16 26.42
CA VAL A 128 5.02 34.46 27.05
C VAL A 128 4.77 34.77 28.52
N LEU A 129 5.66 34.29 29.38
CA LEU A 129 5.55 34.44 30.84
C LEU A 129 6.88 34.91 31.43
N ASP A 130 6.79 35.67 32.51
CA ASP A 130 7.94 36.20 33.24
C ASP A 130 7.76 36.05 34.75
N THR A 131 8.88 36.06 35.47
CA THR A 131 8.95 36.07 36.94
C THR A 131 9.01 37.49 37.51
N ALA A 132 9.13 38.51 36.67
CA ALA A 132 9.00 39.91 37.04
C ALA A 132 7.68 40.51 36.52
N PRO A 133 7.01 41.40 37.29
CA PRO A 133 5.89 42.17 36.78
C PRO A 133 6.35 43.08 35.63
N ARG A 134 5.54 43.21 34.58
CA ARG A 134 5.79 44.16 33.50
C ARG A 134 4.52 44.50 32.73
N GLU A 135 4.54 45.58 31.98
CA GLU A 135 3.48 45.87 31.00
C GLU A 135 3.90 45.42 29.60
N ALA A 136 2.92 45.01 28.79
CA ALA A 136 3.14 44.79 27.36
C ALA A 136 2.76 46.04 26.57
N THR A 137 3.70 46.56 25.79
CA THR A 137 3.47 47.69 24.87
C THR A 137 2.46 47.30 23.77
N PRO A 138 1.81 48.27 23.11
CA PRO A 138 0.94 47.98 21.96
C PRO A 138 1.66 47.22 20.84
N THR A 139 2.93 47.56 20.57
CA THR A 139 3.77 46.87 19.59
C THR A 139 4.03 45.41 19.97
N GLU A 140 4.36 45.15 21.24
CA GLU A 140 4.51 43.77 21.74
C GLU A 140 3.21 42.98 21.62
N ARG A 141 2.06 43.56 21.98
CA ARG A 141 0.76 42.89 21.80
C ARG A 141 0.50 42.55 20.34
N HIS A 142 0.77 43.49 19.43
CA HIS A 142 0.62 43.26 17.99
C HIS A 142 1.54 42.15 17.48
N SER A 143 2.83 42.18 17.87
CA SER A 143 3.80 41.13 17.52
C SER A 143 3.38 39.75 18.03
N LEU A 144 2.82 39.66 19.24
CA LEU A 144 2.33 38.38 19.78
C LEU A 144 1.15 37.84 18.97
N ALA A 145 0.24 38.72 18.56
CA ALA A 145 -0.89 38.36 17.71
C ALA A 145 -0.43 37.89 16.32
N LEU A 146 0.55 38.54 15.71
CA LEU A 146 1.13 38.11 14.43
C LEU A 146 1.81 36.74 14.54
N LEU A 147 2.62 36.52 15.59
CA LEU A 147 3.24 35.22 15.83
C LEU A 147 2.20 34.12 16.07
N ALA A 148 1.12 34.42 16.79
CA ALA A 148 0.02 33.48 16.98
C ALA A 148 -0.69 33.13 15.66
N SER A 149 -0.88 34.11 14.77
CA SER A 149 -1.39 33.87 13.42
C SER A 149 -0.43 33.00 12.60
N LEU A 150 0.89 33.18 12.72
CA LEU A 150 1.87 32.32 12.05
C LEU A 150 1.83 30.89 12.59
N VAL A 151 1.73 30.71 13.91
CA VAL A 151 1.53 29.39 14.54
C VAL A 151 0.29 28.72 13.95
N LEU A 152 -0.83 29.45 13.84
CA LEU A 152 -2.04 28.92 13.25
C LEU A 152 -1.87 28.59 11.77
N THR A 153 -1.24 29.45 10.96
CA THR A 153 -0.95 29.15 9.55
C THR A 153 -0.09 27.90 9.42
N THR A 154 0.89 27.69 10.29
CA THR A 154 1.69 26.45 10.35
C THR A 154 0.82 25.24 10.70
N ILE A 155 -0.06 25.36 11.69
CA ILE A 155 -1.05 24.33 12.06
C ILE A 155 -1.95 23.99 10.87
N GLU A 156 -2.49 25.00 10.20
CA GLU A 156 -3.40 24.85 9.08
C GLU A 156 -2.69 24.28 7.85
N LEU A 157 -1.49 24.72 7.51
CA LEU A 157 -0.67 24.12 6.45
C LEU A 157 -0.38 22.65 6.76
N ARG A 158 -0.07 22.33 8.03
CA ARG A 158 0.13 20.95 8.45
C ARG A 158 -1.12 20.11 8.21
N HIS A 159 -2.29 20.65 8.53
CA HIS A 159 -3.58 19.98 8.32
C HIS A 159 -3.99 19.93 6.83
N SER A 160 -3.81 21.02 6.07
CA SER A 160 -4.26 21.19 4.69
C SER A 160 -3.34 20.56 3.65
N SER A 161 -2.05 20.33 3.97
CA SER A 161 -1.13 19.58 3.12
C SER A 161 -1.46 18.09 3.01
N GLY A 162 -2.62 17.64 3.52
CA GLY A 162 -3.00 16.24 3.55
C GLY A 162 -1.96 15.44 4.32
N ARG A 163 -1.76 15.76 5.61
CA ARG A 163 -0.86 15.02 6.52
C ARG A 163 -1.60 14.00 7.40
N LEU A 164 -2.93 13.94 7.29
CA LEU A 164 -3.77 12.89 7.87
C LEU A 164 -4.36 12.05 6.76
N HIS A 165 -4.56 10.77 7.06
CA HIS A 165 -5.22 9.85 6.14
C HIS A 165 -6.74 10.08 6.22
N PRO A 166 -7.44 10.29 5.08
CA PRO A 166 -8.82 10.81 5.05
C PRO A 166 -9.84 9.95 5.79
N THR A 167 -9.67 8.63 5.81
CA THR A 167 -10.60 7.70 6.48
C THR A 167 -10.24 7.43 7.93
N SER A 168 -8.97 7.14 8.23
CA SER A 168 -8.53 6.79 9.59
C SER A 168 -8.29 7.98 10.53
N LEU A 169 -8.13 9.18 9.98
CA LEU A 169 -7.66 10.39 10.69
C LEU A 169 -6.30 10.23 11.38
N LEU A 170 -5.57 9.17 11.09
CA LEU A 170 -4.20 8.97 11.57
C LEU A 170 -3.20 9.77 10.73
N PRO A 171 -2.06 10.17 11.32
CA PRO A 171 -0.88 10.67 10.60
C PRO A 171 -0.55 9.82 9.38
N ASN A 172 -0.57 10.40 8.18
CA ASN A 172 -0.27 9.67 6.96
C ASN A 172 1.24 9.68 6.65
N ARG A 173 1.62 9.20 5.45
CA ARG A 173 3.01 9.09 5.02
C ARG A 173 3.79 10.40 5.15
N ALA A 174 3.20 11.52 4.73
CA ALA A 174 3.87 12.81 4.78
C ALA A 174 4.14 13.26 6.23
N GLN A 175 3.19 13.02 7.14
CA GLN A 175 3.40 13.31 8.56
C GLN A 175 4.43 12.36 9.18
N PHE A 176 4.39 11.09 8.79
CA PHE A 176 5.31 10.09 9.30
C PHE A 176 6.77 10.42 8.91
N ALA A 177 7.00 10.80 7.64
CA ALA A 177 8.30 11.24 7.17
C ALA A 177 8.85 12.43 7.97
N ALA A 178 7.99 13.43 8.24
CA ALA A 178 8.36 14.60 9.02
C ALA A 178 8.73 14.24 10.47
N ASP A 179 7.90 13.44 11.15
CA ASP A 179 8.17 13.04 12.54
C ASP A 179 9.43 12.16 12.64
N PHE A 180 9.68 11.31 11.64
CA PHE A 180 10.89 10.49 11.55
C PHE A 180 12.14 11.37 11.41
N ALA A 181 12.10 12.40 10.57
CA ALA A 181 13.19 13.35 10.38
C ALA A 181 13.44 14.19 11.65
N ASP A 182 12.39 14.65 12.33
CA ASP A 182 12.49 15.38 13.59
C ASP A 182 13.14 14.53 14.69
N LEU A 183 12.69 13.29 14.87
CA LEU A 183 13.30 12.34 15.82
C LEU A 183 14.76 12.05 15.48
N SER A 184 15.08 11.83 14.20
CA SER A 184 16.44 11.53 13.76
C SER A 184 17.43 12.66 14.04
N ARG A 185 16.96 13.90 14.04
CA ARG A 185 17.76 15.09 14.38
C ARG A 185 17.91 15.27 15.89
N ALA A 186 16.81 15.16 16.64
CA ALA A 186 16.80 15.43 18.07
C ALA A 186 17.48 14.33 18.92
N HIS A 187 17.41 13.07 18.47
CA HIS A 187 17.76 11.88 19.24
C HIS A 187 18.73 10.96 18.49
N ARG A 188 19.66 11.56 17.73
CA ARG A 188 20.60 10.83 16.87
C ARG A 188 21.36 9.75 17.65
N GLY A 189 21.48 8.56 17.08
CA GLY A 189 22.19 7.41 17.64
C GLY A 189 21.36 6.56 18.62
N GLU A 190 20.21 7.04 19.08
CA GLU A 190 19.30 6.25 19.90
C GLU A 190 18.69 5.09 19.10
N SER A 191 18.60 3.92 19.73
CA SER A 191 17.95 2.76 19.13
C SER A 191 16.45 2.97 19.03
N ARG A 192 15.89 2.65 17.86
CA ARG A 192 14.46 2.64 17.58
C ARG A 192 14.09 1.41 16.80
N LEU A 193 12.79 1.11 16.83
CA LEU A 193 12.20 0.00 16.12
C LEU A 193 10.99 0.52 15.34
N LEU A 194 11.01 0.35 14.03
CA LEU A 194 9.85 0.58 13.19
C LEU A 194 9.07 -0.72 13.08
N ALA A 195 7.83 -0.74 13.56
CA ALA A 195 6.89 -1.83 13.35
C ALA A 195 5.86 -1.40 12.30
N LEU A 196 5.74 -2.16 11.23
CA LEU A 196 4.71 -2.00 10.19
C LEU A 196 3.78 -3.21 10.22
N VAL A 197 2.51 -2.97 10.49
CA VAL A 197 1.42 -3.94 10.46
C VAL A 197 0.80 -3.90 9.07
N ASP A 198 0.98 -4.96 8.30
CA ASP A 198 0.36 -5.16 6.99
C ASP A 198 -0.90 -6.02 7.13
N LEU A 199 -2.02 -5.45 6.71
CA LEU A 199 -3.32 -6.13 6.68
C LEU A 199 -3.64 -6.66 5.29
N ALA A 200 -2.76 -6.44 4.30
CA ALA A 200 -2.92 -6.93 2.95
C ALA A 200 -2.78 -8.46 2.91
N ASP A 201 -3.85 -9.11 3.34
CA ASP A 201 -4.20 -10.46 2.96
C ASP A 201 -5.28 -10.36 1.85
N PRO A 202 -4.90 -10.49 0.56
CA PRO A 202 -5.81 -10.52 -0.58
C PRO A 202 -6.91 -11.58 -0.47
N GLU A 203 -6.70 -12.61 0.36
CA GLU A 203 -7.62 -13.74 0.53
C GLU A 203 -8.63 -13.51 1.67
N GLN A 204 -8.31 -12.70 2.68
CA GLN A 204 -9.19 -12.49 3.85
C GLN A 204 -9.86 -11.11 3.87
N LEU A 205 -9.20 -10.11 3.28
CA LEU A 205 -9.66 -8.74 3.36
C LEU A 205 -10.95 -8.51 2.54
N PRO A 206 -11.11 -8.99 1.29
CA PRO A 206 -12.34 -8.76 0.52
C PRO A 206 -13.62 -9.28 1.18
N ASP A 207 -13.58 -10.47 1.80
CA ASP A 207 -14.71 -11.05 2.53
C ASP A 207 -15.16 -10.20 3.71
N GLN A 208 -14.19 -9.70 4.48
CA GLN A 208 -14.42 -8.80 5.62
C GLN A 208 -14.97 -7.44 5.16
N LEU A 209 -14.45 -6.91 4.05
CA LEU A 209 -14.89 -5.66 3.44
C LEU A 209 -16.32 -5.76 2.88
N ASN A 210 -16.67 -6.89 2.26
CA ASN A 210 -18.01 -7.16 1.69
C ASN A 210 -19.09 -7.31 2.77
N LEU A 211 -18.80 -8.00 3.89
CA LEU A 211 -19.72 -8.11 5.03
C LEU A 211 -20.05 -6.75 5.67
N LEU A 212 -19.11 -5.81 5.60
CA LEU A 212 -19.20 -4.51 6.24
C LEU A 212 -19.79 -3.42 5.35
N GLY A 213 -19.72 -3.59 4.02
CA GLY A 213 -20.04 -2.54 3.06
C GLY A 213 -19.21 -1.26 3.33
N PRO A 214 -19.64 -0.06 2.92
CA PRO A 214 -18.86 1.18 3.06
C PRO A 214 -18.43 1.54 4.50
N ARG A 215 -18.99 0.87 5.52
CA ARG A 215 -18.60 1.06 6.93
C ARG A 215 -17.20 0.54 7.23
N TRP A 216 -16.63 -0.34 6.42
CA TRP A 216 -15.29 -0.88 6.65
C TRP A 216 -14.22 0.23 6.70
N GLU A 217 -14.40 1.30 5.91
CA GLU A 217 -13.47 2.44 5.85
C GLU A 217 -13.36 3.17 7.20
N GLN A 218 -14.37 3.05 8.06
CA GLN A 218 -14.39 3.64 9.40
C GLN A 218 -14.07 2.60 10.49
N VAL A 219 -14.58 1.38 10.35
CA VAL A 219 -14.44 0.31 11.35
C VAL A 219 -13.03 -0.25 11.37
N LEU A 220 -12.42 -0.48 10.21
CA LEU A 220 -11.10 -1.12 10.13
C LEU A 220 -10.02 -0.24 10.79
N PRO A 221 -9.88 1.05 10.47
CA PRO A 221 -8.90 1.88 11.16
C PRO A 221 -9.13 1.98 12.66
N GLN A 222 -10.40 1.98 13.11
CA GLN A 222 -10.74 1.98 14.53
C GLN A 222 -10.23 0.73 15.24
N ALA A 223 -10.56 -0.45 14.70
CA ALA A 223 -10.16 -1.73 15.27
C ALA A 223 -8.63 -1.87 15.34
N ILE A 224 -7.92 -1.43 14.30
CA ILE A 224 -6.46 -1.47 14.25
C ILE A 224 -5.86 -0.52 15.28
N ARG A 225 -6.38 0.70 15.37
CA ARG A 225 -5.95 1.68 16.37
C ARG A 225 -6.13 1.15 17.79
N GLU A 226 -7.28 0.56 18.09
CA GLU A 226 -7.56 -0.05 19.39
C GLU A 226 -6.63 -1.24 19.69
N ALA A 227 -6.40 -2.12 18.71
CA ALA A 227 -5.50 -3.26 18.87
C ALA A 227 -4.05 -2.82 19.13
N MET A 228 -3.55 -1.85 18.34
CA MET A 228 -2.21 -1.31 18.50
C MET A 228 -2.05 -0.57 19.84
N HIS A 229 -3.00 0.25 20.27
CA HIS A 229 -2.92 0.90 21.59
C HIS A 229 -3.03 -0.09 22.75
N THR A 230 -3.88 -1.12 22.62
CA THR A 230 -4.02 -2.16 23.65
C THR A 230 -2.74 -2.97 23.82
N ALA A 231 -2.03 -3.23 22.71
CA ALA A 231 -0.82 -4.02 22.70
C ALA A 231 0.44 -3.19 23.05
N LEU A 232 0.59 -2.01 22.45
CA LEU A 232 1.80 -1.19 22.52
C LEU A 232 1.73 -0.12 23.62
N GLY A 233 0.52 0.33 23.97
CA GLY A 233 0.26 1.37 24.96
C GLY A 233 -0.48 2.57 24.37
N ALA A 234 -1.28 3.25 25.19
CA ALA A 234 -2.11 4.38 24.77
C ALA A 234 -1.29 5.58 24.22
N ASN A 235 -0.04 5.73 24.68
CA ASN A 235 0.82 6.85 24.30
C ASN A 235 1.63 6.59 23.01
N VAL A 236 1.53 5.40 22.42
CA VAL A 236 2.26 5.07 21.18
C VAL A 236 1.56 5.74 20.01
N LYS A 237 2.30 6.57 19.28
CA LYS A 237 1.79 7.23 18.08
C LYS A 237 1.72 6.23 16.92
N ILE A 238 0.55 6.15 16.29
CA ILE A 238 0.26 5.26 15.16
C ILE A 238 0.15 6.10 13.90
N TYR A 239 0.70 5.58 12.80
CA TYR A 239 0.67 6.19 11.47
C TYR A 239 -0.08 5.29 10.50
N HIS A 240 -0.69 5.87 9.46
CA HIS A 240 -1.31 5.17 8.34
C HIS A 240 -0.60 5.57 7.02
N PRO A 241 0.64 5.09 6.80
CA PRO A 241 1.48 5.57 5.69
C PRO A 241 1.09 5.03 4.32
N LEU A 242 0.47 3.86 4.25
CA LEU A 242 0.11 3.19 2.99
C LEU A 242 -1.25 2.52 3.17
N ALA A 243 -1.94 2.25 2.07
CA ALA A 243 -3.23 1.55 2.13
C ALA A 243 -3.10 0.24 2.92
N LEU A 244 -4.01 0.03 3.89
CA LEU A 244 -4.09 -1.17 4.71
C LEU A 244 -2.85 -1.45 5.59
N ARG A 245 -1.97 -0.46 5.74
CA ARG A 245 -0.70 -0.60 6.45
C ARG A 245 -0.57 0.46 7.51
N TYR A 246 -0.32 0.01 8.73
CA TYR A 246 -0.25 0.87 9.91
C TYR A 246 1.13 0.74 10.53
N ALA A 247 1.71 1.85 10.98
CA ALA A 247 3.08 1.86 11.48
C ALA A 247 3.17 2.51 12.87
N ALA A 248 4.18 2.11 13.63
CA ALA A 248 4.58 2.78 14.87
C ALA A 248 6.10 2.80 15.01
N LEU A 249 6.64 3.92 15.51
CA LEU A 249 8.03 4.02 15.95
C LEU A 249 8.09 3.75 17.45
N LEU A 250 8.83 2.72 17.82
CA LEU A 250 8.93 2.21 19.17
C LEU A 250 10.34 2.46 19.72
N ASP A 251 10.40 2.83 21.00
CA ASP A 251 11.63 2.78 21.77
C ASP A 251 11.73 1.38 22.41
N PRO A 252 12.69 0.54 21.99
CA PRO A 252 12.83 -0.82 22.52
C PRO A 252 13.19 -0.86 24.01
N SER A 253 13.73 0.23 24.57
CA SER A 253 14.02 0.33 26.00
C SER A 253 12.77 0.61 26.84
N ALA A 254 11.84 1.39 26.29
CA ALA A 254 10.57 1.73 26.92
C ALA A 254 9.54 0.60 26.80
N ILE A 255 9.59 -0.18 25.72
CA ILE A 255 8.64 -1.25 25.43
C ILE A 255 9.33 -2.62 25.59
N ARG A 256 9.41 -3.10 26.84
CA ARG A 256 9.87 -4.47 27.14
C ARG A 256 8.94 -5.51 26.51
N GLY A 257 9.54 -6.58 25.98
CA GLY A 257 8.79 -7.66 25.33
C GLY A 257 8.05 -7.20 24.07
N TRP A 258 8.65 -6.28 23.30
CA TRP A 258 8.01 -5.72 22.10
C TRP A 258 7.57 -6.80 21.10
N GLN A 259 8.28 -7.92 20.99
CA GLN A 259 7.89 -9.08 20.15
C GLN A 259 6.53 -9.63 20.58
N GLU A 260 6.37 -9.98 21.86
CA GLU A 260 5.12 -10.51 22.42
C GLU A 260 3.95 -9.52 22.29
N ARG A 261 4.26 -8.22 22.40
CA ARG A 261 3.27 -7.15 22.20
C ARG A 261 2.87 -7.03 20.74
N LEU A 262 3.80 -7.10 19.79
CA LEU A 262 3.45 -7.12 18.37
C LEU A 262 2.64 -8.37 18.01
N ASP A 263 2.99 -9.54 18.54
CA ASP A 263 2.18 -10.76 18.39
C ASP A 263 0.79 -10.64 19.02
N ARG A 264 0.66 -9.84 20.09
CA ARG A 264 -0.63 -9.53 20.71
C ARG A 264 -1.55 -8.75 19.77
N ILE A 265 -1.01 -7.89 18.90
CA ILE A 265 -1.80 -7.18 17.88
C ILE A 265 -2.49 -8.22 16.98
N SER A 266 -1.75 -9.21 16.49
CA SER A 266 -2.30 -10.31 15.68
C SER A 266 -3.38 -11.10 16.42
N ARG A 267 -3.17 -11.43 17.70
CA ARG A 267 -4.19 -12.13 18.49
C ARG A 267 -5.47 -11.33 18.69
N ILE A 268 -5.38 -10.02 18.91
CA ILE A 268 -6.55 -9.16 19.07
C ILE A 268 -7.34 -9.09 17.76
N LEU A 269 -6.63 -8.93 16.63
CA LEU A 269 -7.25 -8.79 15.31
C LEU A 269 -7.75 -10.12 14.72
N ARG A 270 -7.32 -11.26 15.25
CA ARG A 270 -7.85 -12.58 14.90
C ARG A 270 -9.08 -12.98 15.73
N GLN A 271 -9.33 -12.32 16.87
CA GLN A 271 -10.45 -12.68 17.74
C GLN A 271 -11.74 -12.04 17.24
N PRO A 272 -12.84 -12.81 17.10
CA PRO A 272 -14.14 -12.22 16.82
C PRO A 272 -14.53 -11.29 17.99
N GLY A 273 -14.86 -10.04 17.66
CA GLY A 273 -15.06 -8.96 18.64
C GLY A 273 -16.10 -9.31 19.70
N ARG A 274 -15.78 -9.06 20.98
CA ARG A 274 -16.68 -9.29 22.15
C ARG A 274 -17.67 -8.12 22.42
N GLY A 275 -17.89 -7.21 21.46
CA GLY A 275 -18.76 -6.04 21.62
C GLY A 275 -19.68 -5.80 20.42
N ASN A 276 -20.50 -4.74 20.45
CA ASN A 276 -21.44 -4.35 19.35
C ASN A 276 -20.73 -3.87 18.04
N GLY A 277 -19.43 -4.10 17.91
CA GLY A 277 -18.64 -3.76 16.73
C GLY A 277 -18.47 -4.96 15.79
N PRO A 278 -18.16 -4.74 14.51
CA PRO A 278 -17.97 -5.83 13.56
C PRO A 278 -16.78 -6.72 13.89
N SER A 279 -16.98 -8.02 13.75
CA SER A 279 -15.95 -9.04 13.98
C SER A 279 -15.02 -9.15 12.78
N LEU A 280 -13.89 -8.43 12.82
CA LEU A 280 -12.83 -8.56 11.83
C LEU A 280 -11.95 -9.77 12.17
N ALA A 281 -12.01 -10.82 11.36
CA ALA A 281 -11.12 -11.98 11.46
C ALA A 281 -10.02 -11.84 10.39
N ILE A 282 -9.10 -10.90 10.62
CA ILE A 282 -7.99 -10.61 9.71
C ILE A 282 -6.69 -11.14 10.33
N THR A 283 -5.86 -11.75 9.50
CA THR A 283 -4.51 -12.17 9.87
C THR A 283 -3.50 -11.10 9.47
N PRO A 284 -3.03 -10.25 10.41
CA PRO A 284 -1.99 -9.27 10.09
C PRO A 284 -0.60 -9.93 10.05
N HIS A 285 0.26 -9.38 9.20
CA HIS A 285 1.68 -9.69 9.13
C HIS A 285 2.52 -8.45 9.49
N ILE A 286 3.51 -8.62 10.36
CA ILE A 286 4.24 -7.49 10.96
C ILE A 286 5.70 -7.53 10.52
N GLY A 287 6.12 -6.48 9.84
CA GLY A 287 7.51 -6.23 9.50
C GLY A 287 8.18 -5.32 10.51
N VAL A 288 9.35 -5.72 10.99
CA VAL A 288 10.08 -4.99 12.04
C VAL A 288 11.45 -4.56 11.55
N VAL A 289 11.80 -3.30 11.74
CA VAL A 289 13.13 -2.77 11.40
C VAL A 289 13.76 -2.16 12.65
N PRO A 290 14.76 -2.82 13.25
CA PRO A 290 15.61 -2.17 14.25
C PRO A 290 16.61 -1.26 13.55
N PHE A 291 16.76 -0.04 14.05
CA PHE A 291 17.72 0.94 13.53
C PHE A 291 18.16 1.91 14.62
N ARG A 292 19.17 2.74 14.31
CA ARG A 292 19.53 3.90 15.14
C ARG A 292 19.11 5.17 14.42
N LEU A 293 18.57 6.11 15.17
CA LEU A 293 18.12 7.39 14.63
C LEU A 293 19.28 8.13 13.95
N GLY A 294 19.05 8.56 12.70
CA GLY A 294 20.07 9.23 11.88
C GLY A 294 21.02 8.30 11.08
N ASP A 295 20.93 6.97 11.24
CA ASP A 295 21.68 6.00 10.43
C ASP A 295 20.87 5.49 9.23
N LEU A 296 19.56 5.73 9.23
CA LEU A 296 18.63 5.28 8.19
C LEU A 296 17.68 6.42 7.85
N ASP A 297 17.44 6.68 6.57
CA ASP A 297 16.41 7.62 6.13
C ASP A 297 15.01 6.99 6.21
N PHE A 298 13.98 7.84 6.18
CA PHE A 298 12.59 7.42 6.32
C PHE A 298 12.15 6.44 5.23
N GLU A 299 12.53 6.67 3.96
CA GLU A 299 12.09 5.85 2.83
C GLU A 299 12.70 4.45 2.93
N THR A 300 13.99 4.37 3.26
CA THR A 300 14.67 3.08 3.48
C THR A 300 14.08 2.35 4.68
N ALA A 301 13.78 3.04 5.78
CA ALA A 301 13.14 2.43 6.95
C ALA A 301 11.76 1.85 6.62
N LEU A 302 10.90 2.63 5.97
CA LEU A 302 9.55 2.22 5.58
C LEU A 302 9.58 1.07 4.56
N LYS A 303 10.51 1.12 3.60
CA LYS A 303 10.73 0.05 2.62
C LYS A 303 11.11 -1.25 3.32
N ARG A 304 12.13 -1.23 4.19
CA ARG A 304 12.58 -2.43 4.93
C ARG A 304 11.46 -3.05 5.76
N ALA A 305 10.63 -2.20 6.39
CA ALA A 305 9.50 -2.67 7.19
C ALA A 305 8.44 -3.34 6.31
N THR A 306 8.21 -2.80 5.11
CA THR A 306 7.31 -3.39 4.11
C THR A 306 7.81 -4.75 3.64
N THR A 307 9.09 -4.85 3.27
CA THR A 307 9.70 -6.12 2.84
C THR A 307 9.63 -7.17 3.94
N ALA A 308 9.95 -6.80 5.19
CA ALA A 308 9.88 -7.74 6.31
C ALA A 308 8.45 -8.22 6.57
N ALA A 309 7.42 -7.37 6.42
CA ALA A 309 6.03 -7.77 6.55
C ALA A 309 5.62 -8.75 5.43
N HIS A 310 6.07 -8.50 4.20
CA HIS A 310 5.85 -9.39 3.06
C HIS A 310 6.54 -10.75 3.25
N GLN A 311 7.78 -10.76 3.76
CA GLN A 311 8.49 -12.00 4.10
C GLN A 311 7.76 -12.77 5.19
N ALA A 312 7.29 -12.10 6.26
CA ALA A 312 6.48 -12.73 7.31
C ALA A 312 5.25 -13.43 6.70
N ARG A 313 4.59 -12.78 5.73
CA ARG A 313 3.48 -13.37 4.99
C ARG A 313 3.88 -14.59 4.17
N ALA A 314 4.91 -14.48 3.33
CA ALA A 314 5.36 -15.57 2.46
C ALA A 314 5.73 -16.85 3.23
N ILE A 315 6.24 -16.72 4.46
CA ILE A 315 6.61 -17.85 5.31
C ILE A 315 5.53 -18.23 6.35
N GLY A 316 4.34 -17.62 6.29
CA GLY A 316 3.22 -17.90 7.19
C GLY A 316 3.43 -17.49 8.65
N ARG A 317 4.35 -16.56 8.93
CA ARG A 317 4.62 -16.03 10.28
C ARG A 317 3.88 -14.72 10.54
N VAL A 318 3.57 -14.49 11.81
CA VAL A 318 2.96 -13.22 12.25
C VAL A 318 3.96 -12.07 12.16
N LEU A 319 5.24 -12.33 12.42
CA LEU A 319 6.27 -11.31 12.55
C LEU A 319 7.60 -11.76 11.97
N THR A 320 8.25 -10.87 11.23
CA THR A 320 9.64 -11.01 10.74
C THR A 320 10.39 -9.70 10.91
N ALA A 321 11.67 -9.77 11.28
CA ALA A 321 12.54 -8.61 11.35
C ALA A 321 13.39 -8.51 10.07
N ALA A 322 13.59 -7.28 9.57
CA ALA A 322 14.51 -7.02 8.48
C ALA A 322 15.95 -7.33 8.93
N GLU A 323 16.65 -8.17 8.17
CA GLU A 323 18.04 -8.51 8.45
C GLU A 323 18.95 -7.28 8.27
N ALA A 324 19.87 -7.10 9.22
CA ALA A 324 20.82 -6.00 9.19
C ALA A 324 21.90 -6.27 8.13
N GLY A 325 21.74 -5.73 6.92
CA GLY A 325 22.83 -5.68 5.94
C GLY A 325 22.47 -5.80 4.45
N THR A 326 21.24 -6.14 4.07
CA THR A 326 20.93 -6.50 2.67
C THR A 326 20.15 -5.43 1.89
N ALA A 327 19.38 -4.58 2.55
CA ALA A 327 18.40 -3.72 1.85
C ALA A 327 18.97 -2.46 1.13
N GLY A 328 20.29 -2.23 1.13
CA GLY A 328 20.92 -1.20 0.29
C GLY A 328 21.03 -1.62 -1.18
N ASN A 329 21.11 -2.93 -1.42
CA ASN A 329 21.33 -3.52 -2.73
C ASN A 329 20.01 -3.70 -3.48
N ASP A 330 18.96 -4.25 -2.88
CA ASP A 330 17.71 -4.60 -3.59
C ASP A 330 16.96 -3.41 -4.24
N TRP A 331 17.13 -2.16 -3.77
CA TRP A 331 16.52 -0.98 -4.44
C TRP A 331 17.37 -0.43 -5.58
N HIS A 332 18.69 -0.36 -5.37
CA HIS A 332 19.62 -0.02 -6.44
C HIS A 332 19.55 -1.08 -7.54
N GLU A 333 19.48 -2.35 -7.18
CA GLU A 333 19.24 -3.47 -8.09
C GLU A 333 17.90 -3.33 -8.79
N ALA A 334 16.79 -3.07 -8.10
CA ALA A 334 15.51 -2.84 -8.77
C ALA A 334 15.53 -1.66 -9.74
N GLN A 335 16.17 -0.54 -9.39
CA GLN A 335 16.25 0.63 -10.26
C GLN A 335 17.26 0.47 -11.40
N MET A 336 18.35 -0.26 -11.16
CA MET A 336 19.28 -0.72 -12.19
C MET A 336 18.57 -1.66 -13.16
N LEU A 337 17.79 -2.64 -12.67
CA LEU A 337 17.02 -3.56 -13.49
C LEU A 337 15.96 -2.83 -14.33
N ILE A 338 15.26 -1.84 -13.76
CA ILE A 338 14.34 -0.99 -14.54
C ILE A 338 15.08 -0.24 -15.66
N GLY A 339 16.26 0.33 -15.35
CA GLY A 339 17.10 1.03 -16.32
C GLY A 339 17.64 0.10 -17.41
N GLU A 340 18.12 -1.08 -17.05
CA GLU A 340 18.65 -2.08 -17.98
C GLU A 340 17.53 -2.72 -18.81
N LEU A 341 16.33 -2.92 -18.27
CA LEU A 341 15.19 -3.42 -19.04
C LEU A 341 14.76 -2.42 -20.11
N ARG A 342 14.77 -1.11 -19.80
CA ARG A 342 14.55 -0.06 -20.81
C ARG A 342 15.55 -0.17 -21.95
N ARG A 343 16.85 -0.37 -21.63
CA ARG A 343 17.89 -0.59 -22.65
C ARG A 343 17.69 -1.90 -23.43
N ALA A 344 17.24 -2.96 -22.77
CA ALA A 344 16.99 -4.26 -23.38
C ALA A 344 15.81 -4.22 -24.37
N LEU A 345 14.82 -3.35 -24.16
CA LEU A 345 13.74 -3.11 -25.13
C LEU A 345 14.22 -2.40 -26.39
N GLU A 346 15.24 -1.54 -26.28
CA GLU A 346 15.83 -0.79 -27.39
C GLU A 346 16.95 -1.55 -28.11
N THR A 347 17.59 -2.50 -27.42
CA THR A 347 18.76 -3.24 -27.92
C THR A 347 18.36 -4.65 -28.36
N PRO A 348 18.63 -5.05 -29.62
CA PRO A 348 18.37 -6.41 -30.08
C PRO A 348 19.13 -7.47 -29.27
N GLY A 349 18.49 -8.61 -29.02
CA GLY A 349 19.15 -9.84 -28.54
C GLY A 349 19.18 -10.08 -27.02
N GLN A 350 18.71 -9.14 -26.19
CA GLN A 350 18.60 -9.38 -24.75
C GLN A 350 17.26 -10.00 -24.33
N LEU A 351 16.18 -9.63 -25.02
CA LEU A 351 14.86 -10.18 -24.79
C LEU A 351 14.57 -11.24 -25.87
N THR A 352 14.08 -12.39 -25.44
CA THR A 352 13.65 -13.50 -26.31
C THR A 352 12.34 -14.08 -25.79
N LEU A 353 11.64 -14.83 -26.64
CA LEU A 353 10.45 -15.58 -26.24
C LEU A 353 10.78 -17.07 -26.18
N ALA A 354 10.42 -17.70 -25.08
CA ALA A 354 10.26 -19.15 -25.00
C ALA A 354 8.78 -19.49 -25.15
N PHE A 355 8.48 -20.63 -25.74
CA PHE A 355 7.14 -21.09 -26.01
C PHE A 355 6.89 -22.40 -25.28
N GLN A 356 5.75 -22.51 -24.62
CA GLN A 356 5.34 -23.74 -23.95
C GLN A 356 4.05 -24.28 -24.57
N PRO A 357 4.10 -25.41 -25.31
CA PRO A 357 2.92 -25.98 -25.94
C PRO A 357 1.96 -26.60 -24.93
N ARG A 358 0.65 -26.47 -25.20
CA ARG A 358 -0.45 -27.04 -24.43
C ARG A 358 -0.98 -28.30 -25.12
N LEU A 359 -1.26 -29.34 -24.34
CA LEU A 359 -1.85 -30.59 -24.82
C LEU A 359 -3.37 -30.49 -24.74
N ASP A 360 -4.08 -30.61 -25.86
CA ASP A 360 -5.51 -30.92 -25.85
C ASP A 360 -5.68 -32.39 -25.45
N PHE A 361 -6.32 -32.63 -24.30
CA PHE A 361 -6.46 -33.98 -23.76
C PHE A 361 -7.38 -34.88 -24.60
N ARG A 362 -8.31 -34.30 -25.36
CA ARG A 362 -9.24 -35.04 -26.21
C ARG A 362 -8.63 -35.39 -27.56
N THR A 363 -8.01 -34.41 -28.23
CA THR A 363 -7.47 -34.60 -29.57
C THR A 363 -6.02 -35.09 -29.56
N GLN A 364 -5.34 -35.02 -28.41
CA GLN A 364 -3.92 -35.32 -28.25
C GLN A 364 -3.04 -34.48 -29.19
N ARG A 365 -3.45 -33.23 -29.44
CA ARG A 365 -2.77 -32.28 -30.32
C ARG A 365 -2.23 -31.08 -29.52
N PHE A 366 -1.22 -30.45 -30.09
CA PHE A 366 -0.57 -29.25 -29.56
C PHE A 366 -0.92 -28.04 -30.42
N ALA A 367 -2.17 -27.58 -30.33
CA ALA A 367 -2.68 -26.50 -31.16
C ALA A 367 -2.36 -25.10 -30.62
N VAL A 368 -1.97 -24.98 -29.35
CA VAL A 368 -1.68 -23.70 -28.69
C VAL A 368 -0.33 -23.77 -27.97
N ALA A 369 0.41 -22.66 -27.97
CA ALA A 369 1.62 -22.49 -27.18
C ALA A 369 1.65 -21.13 -26.48
N GLU A 370 1.97 -21.09 -25.20
CA GLU A 370 2.11 -19.85 -24.44
C GLU A 370 3.47 -19.20 -24.71
N ALA A 371 3.48 -17.91 -25.04
CA ALA A 371 4.69 -17.10 -25.17
C ALA A 371 5.13 -16.53 -23.82
N LEU A 372 6.32 -16.93 -23.40
CA LEU A 372 6.93 -16.59 -22.12
C LEU A 372 8.21 -15.78 -22.34
N ILE A 373 8.21 -14.54 -21.85
CA ILE A 373 9.38 -13.65 -21.94
C ILE A 373 10.60 -14.22 -21.22
N ARG A 374 11.78 -14.07 -21.83
CA ARG A 374 13.08 -14.39 -21.25
C ARG A 374 13.99 -13.19 -21.40
N TRP A 375 14.63 -12.79 -20.30
CA TRP A 375 15.60 -11.71 -20.31
C TRP A 375 17.00 -12.27 -20.06
N HIS A 376 17.86 -12.16 -21.07
CA HIS A 376 19.27 -12.52 -21.03
C HIS A 376 20.10 -11.24 -20.87
N HIS A 377 20.45 -10.91 -19.64
CA HIS A 377 21.28 -9.76 -19.33
C HIS A 377 22.77 -10.07 -19.58
N PRO A 378 23.53 -9.17 -20.24
CA PRO A 378 24.94 -9.43 -20.60
C PRO A 378 25.86 -9.74 -19.41
N THR A 379 25.57 -9.18 -18.23
CA THR A 379 26.41 -9.36 -17.03
C THR A 379 25.73 -10.12 -15.91
N LEU A 380 24.39 -10.12 -15.84
CA LEU A 380 23.63 -10.74 -14.74
C LEU A 380 23.13 -12.14 -15.13
N GLY A 381 23.29 -12.54 -16.40
CA GLY A 381 22.78 -13.80 -16.91
C GLY A 381 21.27 -13.74 -17.15
N THR A 382 20.60 -14.88 -17.04
CA THR A 382 19.15 -14.95 -17.26
C THR A 382 18.40 -14.43 -16.04
N ILE A 383 17.58 -13.39 -16.25
CA ILE A 383 16.74 -12.78 -15.24
C ILE A 383 15.30 -13.30 -15.42
N PRO A 384 14.70 -13.92 -14.38
CA PRO A 384 13.37 -14.48 -14.48
C PRO A 384 12.28 -13.39 -14.51
N PRO A 385 11.15 -13.61 -15.20
CA PRO A 385 10.03 -12.66 -15.25
C PRO A 385 9.51 -12.23 -13.88
N ALA A 386 9.47 -13.14 -12.91
CA ALA A 386 9.06 -12.87 -11.54
C ALA A 386 9.95 -11.82 -10.82
N GLU A 387 11.17 -11.59 -11.29
CA GLU A 387 12.09 -10.60 -10.70
C GLU A 387 11.88 -9.20 -11.26
N PHE A 388 11.54 -9.06 -12.55
CA PHE A 388 11.45 -7.75 -13.20
C PHE A 388 10.02 -7.28 -13.53
N LEU A 389 9.06 -8.19 -13.80
CA LEU A 389 7.68 -7.79 -14.12
C LEU A 389 7.01 -6.99 -12.98
N PRO A 390 7.14 -7.38 -11.69
CA PRO A 390 6.56 -6.60 -10.60
C PRO A 390 7.16 -5.19 -10.47
N LEU A 391 8.40 -4.99 -10.95
CA LEU A 391 9.09 -3.70 -10.86
C LEU A 391 8.54 -2.67 -11.86
N ILE A 392 7.97 -3.14 -12.96
CA ILE A 392 7.50 -2.26 -14.06
C ILE A 392 5.99 -2.21 -14.23
N GLU A 393 5.22 -3.05 -13.52
CA GLU A 393 3.77 -3.19 -13.67
C GLU A 393 2.98 -1.87 -13.64
N ASN A 394 3.42 -0.93 -12.80
CA ASN A 394 2.78 0.39 -12.64
C ASN A 394 3.58 1.52 -13.33
N THR A 395 4.36 1.19 -14.36
CA THR A 395 5.20 2.13 -15.11
C THR A 395 4.91 2.05 -16.61
N ASP A 396 5.29 3.09 -17.36
CA ASP A 396 5.14 3.12 -18.82
C ASP A 396 5.95 2.02 -19.54
N LEU A 397 6.93 1.41 -18.86
CA LEU A 397 7.71 0.29 -19.40
C LEU A 397 6.88 -0.97 -19.60
N MET A 398 5.79 -1.16 -18.83
CA MET A 398 4.92 -2.32 -19.02
C MET A 398 4.29 -2.30 -20.41
N GLY A 399 3.70 -1.19 -20.83
CA GLY A 399 3.11 -1.08 -22.17
C GLY A 399 4.14 -1.27 -23.29
N ALA A 400 5.37 -0.76 -23.10
CA ALA A 400 6.47 -0.96 -24.04
C ALA A 400 6.90 -2.45 -24.14
N LEU A 401 6.97 -3.15 -23.00
CA LEU A 401 7.27 -4.57 -22.95
C LEU A 401 6.14 -5.40 -23.58
N THR A 402 4.88 -5.15 -23.24
CA THR A 402 3.74 -5.83 -23.85
C THR A 402 3.76 -5.68 -25.37
N HIS A 403 3.99 -4.46 -25.88
CA HIS A 403 4.09 -4.23 -27.31
C HIS A 403 5.25 -5.01 -27.95
N TRP A 404 6.41 -5.05 -27.30
CA TRP A 404 7.55 -5.84 -27.75
C TRP A 404 7.18 -7.34 -27.82
N VAL A 405 6.56 -7.88 -26.77
CA VAL A 405 6.13 -9.29 -26.69
C VAL A 405 5.12 -9.60 -27.79
N MET A 406 4.08 -8.78 -27.97
CA MET A 406 3.07 -8.97 -29.02
C MET A 406 3.70 -9.01 -30.41
N ASN A 407 4.56 -8.03 -30.71
CA ASN A 407 5.20 -7.96 -32.02
C ASN A 407 6.15 -9.15 -32.27
N ALA A 408 6.90 -9.59 -31.25
CA ALA A 408 7.80 -10.74 -31.36
C ALA A 408 7.00 -12.05 -31.53
N ALA A 409 5.99 -12.27 -30.70
CA ALA A 409 5.15 -13.47 -30.75
C ALA A 409 4.42 -13.60 -32.10
N MET A 410 3.81 -12.52 -32.58
CA MET A 410 3.15 -12.50 -33.90
C MET A 410 4.16 -12.75 -35.04
N GLY A 411 5.39 -12.24 -34.95
CA GLY A 411 6.45 -12.56 -35.91
C GLY A 411 6.78 -14.05 -35.96
N GLU A 412 6.89 -14.70 -34.80
CA GLU A 412 7.15 -16.14 -34.70
C GLU A 412 5.98 -16.98 -35.23
N VAL A 413 4.73 -16.61 -34.89
CA VAL A 413 3.53 -17.28 -35.43
C VAL A 413 3.48 -17.18 -36.95
N ALA A 414 3.74 -15.99 -37.52
CA ALA A 414 3.76 -15.80 -38.96
C ALA A 414 4.86 -16.63 -39.64
N ALA A 415 6.01 -16.81 -38.99
CA ALA A 415 7.06 -17.71 -39.48
C ALA A 415 6.61 -19.18 -39.46
N LEU A 416 6.02 -19.64 -38.37
CA LEU A 416 5.51 -21.01 -38.24
C LEU A 416 4.41 -21.32 -39.26
N ARG A 417 3.47 -20.38 -39.50
CA ARG A 417 2.41 -20.53 -40.51
C ARG A 417 2.97 -20.62 -41.93
N ARG A 418 3.97 -19.79 -42.27
CA ARG A 418 4.68 -19.91 -43.57
C ARG A 418 5.36 -21.26 -43.75
N ASP A 419 5.72 -21.91 -42.65
CA ASP A 419 6.31 -23.24 -42.61
C ASP A 419 5.28 -24.38 -42.56
N GLY A 420 4.00 -24.06 -42.74
CA GLY A 420 2.88 -25.02 -42.76
C GLY A 420 2.43 -25.50 -41.38
N ILE A 421 2.89 -24.85 -40.31
CA ILE A 421 2.54 -25.20 -38.93
C ILE A 421 1.46 -24.23 -38.46
N ASP A 422 0.24 -24.74 -38.30
CA ASP A 422 -0.86 -23.99 -37.71
C ASP A 422 -0.83 -24.16 -36.19
N VAL A 423 -0.42 -23.11 -35.49
CA VAL A 423 -0.38 -23.04 -34.03
C VAL A 423 -0.85 -21.65 -33.60
N ARG A 424 -1.67 -21.63 -32.56
CA ARG A 424 -2.06 -20.40 -31.88
C ARG A 424 -1.03 -20.06 -30.82
N VAL A 425 -0.70 -18.79 -30.66
CA VAL A 425 0.15 -18.35 -29.55
C VAL A 425 -0.65 -17.54 -28.56
N SER A 426 -0.50 -17.90 -27.29
CA SER A 426 -1.09 -17.19 -26.17
C SER A 426 -0.13 -16.15 -25.59
N ILE A 427 -0.61 -14.94 -25.38
CA ILE A 427 0.21 -13.78 -25.02
C ILE A 427 -0.40 -13.10 -23.78
N ASN A 428 0.42 -12.97 -22.74
CA ASN A 428 0.07 -12.23 -21.54
C ASN A 428 -0.10 -10.74 -21.81
N ILE A 429 -1.22 -10.16 -21.35
CA ILE A 429 -1.53 -8.73 -21.42
C ILE A 429 -1.73 -8.15 -20.02
N SER A 430 -1.22 -6.92 -19.83
CA SER A 430 -1.26 -6.23 -18.55
C SER A 430 -2.58 -5.50 -18.29
N ALA A 431 -2.87 -5.21 -17.02
CA ALA A 431 -4.03 -4.40 -16.64
C ALA A 431 -4.00 -2.98 -17.24
N PRO A 432 -2.85 -2.25 -17.24
CA PRO A 432 -2.75 -0.96 -17.90
C PRO A 432 -3.06 -1.00 -19.40
N ASP A 433 -2.66 -2.07 -20.11
CA ASP A 433 -2.93 -2.20 -21.53
C ASP A 433 -4.43 -2.33 -21.83
N LEU A 434 -5.15 -3.14 -21.04
CA LEU A 434 -6.61 -3.29 -21.17
C LEU A 434 -7.40 -2.05 -20.73
N GLN A 435 -6.78 -1.16 -19.95
CA GLN A 435 -7.33 0.15 -19.61
C GLN A 435 -7.03 1.22 -20.67
N SER A 436 -6.12 0.95 -21.60
CA SER A 436 -5.78 1.89 -22.65
C SER A 436 -6.82 1.84 -23.76
N SER A 437 -7.24 2.99 -24.27
CA SER A 437 -8.25 3.07 -25.33
C SER A 437 -7.74 2.62 -26.71
N ASP A 438 -6.43 2.47 -26.88
CA ASP A 438 -5.76 2.19 -28.15
C ASP A 438 -5.39 0.70 -28.33
N ILE A 439 -5.56 -0.18 -27.34
CA ILE A 439 -5.08 -1.58 -27.41
C ILE A 439 -5.62 -2.34 -28.63
N VAL A 440 -6.92 -2.26 -28.90
CA VAL A 440 -7.54 -2.88 -30.08
C VAL A 440 -6.90 -2.39 -31.37
N SER A 441 -6.64 -1.08 -31.49
CA SER A 441 -6.01 -0.50 -32.68
C SER A 441 -4.56 -0.99 -32.86
N ARG A 442 -3.82 -1.16 -31.75
CA ARG A 442 -2.45 -1.70 -31.75
C ARG A 442 -2.43 -3.17 -32.18
N LEU A 443 -3.34 -3.99 -31.66
CA LEU A 443 -3.50 -5.39 -32.04
C LEU A 443 -3.81 -5.53 -33.53
N THR A 444 -4.80 -4.79 -34.04
CA THR A 444 -5.16 -4.79 -35.47
C THR A 444 -3.99 -4.37 -36.35
N SER A 445 -3.23 -3.35 -35.94
CA SER A 445 -2.04 -2.92 -36.68
C SER A 445 -0.95 -3.99 -36.70
N LEU A 446 -0.72 -4.71 -35.59
CA LEU A 446 0.29 -5.76 -35.52
C LEU A 446 -0.12 -7.00 -36.32
N LEU A 447 -1.40 -7.41 -36.25
CA LEU A 447 -1.95 -8.48 -37.09
C LEU A 447 -1.74 -8.16 -38.58
N GLY A 448 -2.11 -6.96 -39.03
CA GLY A 448 -1.94 -6.54 -40.41
C GLY A 448 -0.48 -6.46 -40.84
N ARG A 449 0.43 -6.07 -39.94
CA ARG A 449 1.87 -6.02 -40.21
C ARG A 449 2.47 -7.41 -40.46
N HIS A 450 1.99 -8.43 -39.75
CA HIS A 450 2.49 -9.80 -39.85
C HIS A 450 1.66 -10.71 -40.76
N ASP A 451 0.62 -10.16 -41.41
CA ASP A 451 -0.35 -10.88 -42.24
C ASP A 451 -0.96 -12.09 -41.52
N LEU A 452 -1.41 -11.85 -40.28
CA LEU A 452 -1.97 -12.88 -39.42
C LEU A 452 -3.49 -12.78 -39.27
N PRO A 453 -4.21 -13.91 -39.33
CA PRO A 453 -5.59 -13.96 -38.88
C PRO A 453 -5.65 -13.81 -37.35
N ALA A 454 -6.71 -13.19 -36.84
CA ALA A 454 -6.84 -12.89 -35.42
C ALA A 454 -6.91 -14.17 -34.55
N GLU A 455 -7.48 -15.25 -35.11
CA GLU A 455 -7.63 -16.55 -34.46
C GLU A 455 -6.28 -17.23 -34.15
N ALA A 456 -5.19 -16.74 -34.75
CA ALA A 456 -3.84 -17.21 -34.47
C ALA A 456 -3.30 -16.70 -33.12
N ILE A 457 -4.01 -15.79 -32.46
CA ILE A 457 -3.61 -15.15 -31.21
C ILE A 457 -4.67 -15.38 -30.13
N GLU A 458 -4.19 -15.79 -28.96
CA GLU A 458 -4.94 -15.83 -27.70
C GLU A 458 -4.34 -14.77 -26.77
N LEU A 459 -5.18 -14.04 -26.05
CA LEU A 459 -4.74 -13.10 -25.03
C LEU A 459 -5.06 -13.63 -23.64
N GLU A 460 -4.06 -13.63 -22.77
CA GLU A 460 -4.13 -14.06 -21.38
C GLU A 460 -4.02 -12.86 -20.45
N PHE A 461 -4.86 -12.80 -19.43
CA PHE A 461 -4.80 -11.74 -18.43
C PHE A 461 -5.14 -12.30 -17.05
N THR A 462 -4.53 -11.76 -16.00
CA THR A 462 -4.71 -12.29 -14.64
C THR A 462 -6.09 -11.95 -14.07
N GLU A 463 -6.62 -12.83 -13.23
CA GLU A 463 -7.90 -12.68 -12.54
C GLU A 463 -8.05 -11.33 -11.80
N SER A 464 -6.95 -10.78 -11.27
CA SER A 464 -6.93 -9.50 -10.53
C SER A 464 -7.45 -8.29 -11.32
N ILE A 465 -7.51 -8.40 -12.65
CA ILE A 465 -8.00 -7.37 -13.57
C ILE A 465 -9.54 -7.27 -13.55
N LEU A 466 -10.24 -8.31 -13.07
CA LEU A 466 -11.69 -8.48 -13.08
C LEU A 466 -12.47 -7.62 -12.07
N LEU A 467 -11.91 -6.49 -11.61
CA LEU A 467 -12.53 -5.65 -10.57
C LEU A 467 -13.79 -4.88 -11.09
N PRO A 468 -14.87 -4.80 -10.29
CA PRO A 468 -16.23 -4.35 -10.67
C PRO A 468 -16.42 -2.97 -11.33
N ASN A 469 -15.40 -2.13 -11.45
CA ASN A 469 -15.56 -0.72 -11.82
C ASN A 469 -14.76 -0.32 -13.08
N ARG A 470 -14.63 -1.21 -14.05
CA ARG A 470 -13.85 -0.96 -15.28
C ARG A 470 -14.66 -1.26 -16.55
N PRO A 471 -15.69 -0.45 -16.88
CA PRO A 471 -16.50 -0.64 -18.10
C PRO A 471 -15.64 -0.62 -19.38
N LEU A 472 -14.54 0.14 -19.38
CA LEU A 472 -13.60 0.17 -20.50
C LEU A 472 -12.92 -1.18 -20.74
N VAL A 473 -12.52 -1.92 -19.70
CA VAL A 473 -11.87 -3.23 -19.86
C VAL A 473 -12.82 -4.22 -20.52
N HIS A 474 -14.08 -4.27 -20.06
CA HIS A 474 -15.10 -5.12 -20.68
C HIS A 474 -15.31 -4.77 -22.16
N GLN A 475 -15.40 -3.47 -22.48
CA GLN A 475 -15.54 -3.01 -23.87
C GLN A 475 -14.34 -3.41 -24.74
N GLN A 476 -13.10 -3.27 -24.23
CA GLN A 476 -11.89 -3.66 -24.96
C GLN A 476 -11.84 -5.17 -25.19
N LEU A 477 -12.15 -5.99 -24.18
CA LEU A 477 -12.18 -7.45 -24.32
C LEU A 477 -13.26 -7.90 -25.30
N GLN A 478 -14.45 -7.28 -25.29
CA GLN A 478 -15.48 -7.57 -26.29
C GLN A 478 -14.99 -7.22 -27.70
N ALA A 479 -14.38 -6.05 -27.88
CA ALA A 479 -13.84 -5.65 -29.17
C ALA A 479 -12.71 -6.58 -29.67
N ILE A 480 -11.86 -7.07 -28.76
CA ILE A 480 -10.83 -8.08 -29.06
C ILE A 480 -11.46 -9.40 -29.52
N ARG A 481 -12.55 -9.84 -28.87
CA ARG A 481 -13.30 -11.02 -29.33
C ARG A 481 -13.96 -10.80 -30.68
N ASP A 482 -14.51 -9.62 -30.92
CA ASP A 482 -15.15 -9.27 -32.19
C ASP A 482 -14.13 -9.25 -33.35
N LEU A 483 -12.83 -9.07 -33.06
CA LEU A 483 -11.75 -9.27 -34.05
C LEU A 483 -11.52 -10.74 -34.40
N GLY A 484 -11.95 -11.69 -33.57
CA GLY A 484 -11.74 -13.13 -33.73
C GLY A 484 -10.66 -13.74 -32.82
N MET A 485 -10.08 -12.95 -31.90
CA MET A 485 -9.11 -13.47 -30.93
C MET A 485 -9.81 -14.25 -29.81
N GLU A 486 -9.11 -15.25 -29.26
CA GLU A 486 -9.54 -15.89 -28.03
C GLU A 486 -9.00 -15.16 -26.80
N ILE A 487 -9.73 -15.28 -25.70
CA ILE A 487 -9.40 -14.60 -24.46
C ILE A 487 -9.44 -15.60 -23.32
N ALA A 488 -8.34 -15.67 -22.58
CA ALA A 488 -8.14 -16.56 -21.45
C ALA A 488 -7.96 -15.76 -20.15
N ILE A 489 -8.59 -16.26 -19.10
CA ILE A 489 -8.41 -15.78 -17.73
C ILE A 489 -7.31 -16.63 -17.09
N ASP A 490 -6.23 -15.98 -16.69
CA ASP A 490 -5.05 -16.60 -16.10
C ASP A 490 -5.07 -16.57 -14.56
N ASP A 491 -4.29 -17.45 -13.94
CA ASP A 491 -4.17 -17.61 -12.48
C ASP A 491 -5.50 -17.87 -11.75
N PHE A 492 -6.47 -18.51 -12.40
CA PHE A 492 -7.81 -18.68 -11.84
C PHE A 492 -7.81 -19.51 -10.55
N GLY A 493 -8.41 -18.95 -9.51
CA GLY A 493 -8.54 -19.57 -8.20
C GLY A 493 -7.49 -19.14 -7.18
N THR A 494 -6.52 -18.31 -7.57
CA THR A 494 -5.57 -17.67 -6.65
C THR A 494 -6.12 -16.37 -6.04
N GLY A 495 -7.26 -15.87 -6.55
CA GLY A 495 -8.00 -14.70 -6.06
C GLY A 495 -9.49 -14.97 -5.76
N TYR A 496 -10.28 -13.92 -5.52
CA TYR A 496 -11.74 -14.05 -5.39
C TYR A 496 -12.41 -14.15 -6.74
N SER A 497 -12.64 -15.39 -7.17
CA SER A 497 -13.45 -15.69 -8.34
C SER A 497 -14.90 -15.41 -8.02
N ASN A 498 -15.35 -14.18 -8.25
CA ASN A 498 -16.78 -13.89 -8.23
C ASN A 498 -17.37 -14.49 -9.51
N LEU A 499 -17.99 -15.66 -9.37
CA LEU A 499 -18.73 -16.37 -10.42
C LEU A 499 -19.71 -15.48 -11.20
N ALA A 500 -20.23 -14.42 -10.57
CA ALA A 500 -21.07 -13.45 -11.24
C ALA A 500 -20.35 -12.70 -12.37
N TYR A 501 -19.03 -12.51 -12.27
CA TYR A 501 -18.23 -11.88 -13.35
C TYR A 501 -17.97 -12.85 -14.48
N LEU A 502 -17.57 -14.10 -14.20
CA LEU A 502 -17.41 -15.10 -15.25
C LEU A 502 -18.64 -15.18 -16.15
N LYS A 503 -19.84 -15.11 -15.58
CA LYS A 503 -21.09 -15.11 -16.37
C LYS A 503 -21.19 -13.99 -17.42
N VAL A 504 -20.59 -12.82 -17.17
CA VAL A 504 -20.69 -11.65 -18.06
C VAL A 504 -19.37 -11.33 -18.78
N MET A 505 -18.30 -12.07 -18.50
CA MET A 505 -16.99 -11.76 -19.05
C MET A 505 -16.86 -12.29 -20.49
N PRO A 506 -16.41 -11.47 -21.44
CA PRO A 506 -16.16 -11.89 -22.80
C PRO A 506 -14.83 -12.64 -22.89
N ALA A 507 -14.71 -13.74 -22.14
CA ALA A 507 -13.59 -14.68 -22.21
C ALA A 507 -14.12 -16.07 -22.58
N THR A 508 -13.25 -16.92 -23.10
CA THR A 508 -13.61 -18.26 -23.61
C THR A 508 -12.84 -19.37 -22.90
N ILE A 509 -11.79 -19.02 -22.17
CA ILE A 509 -10.89 -19.96 -21.50
C ILE A 509 -10.65 -19.52 -20.06
N VAL A 510 -10.55 -20.50 -19.16
CA VAL A 510 -10.09 -20.34 -17.79
C VAL A 510 -8.87 -21.24 -17.58
N LYS A 511 -7.76 -20.67 -17.09
CA LYS A 511 -6.54 -21.40 -16.77
C LYS A 511 -6.47 -21.61 -15.25
N LEU A 512 -6.55 -22.87 -14.82
CA LEU A 512 -6.42 -23.26 -13.42
C LEU A 512 -4.95 -23.20 -13.01
N ASP A 513 -4.65 -22.35 -12.03
CA ASP A 513 -3.28 -22.15 -11.55
C ASP A 513 -2.63 -23.44 -11.04
N GLN A 514 -1.31 -23.52 -11.22
CA GLN A 514 -0.48 -24.66 -10.80
C GLN A 514 -0.62 -25.01 -9.32
N SER A 515 -0.97 -24.07 -8.43
CA SER A 515 -1.16 -24.35 -7.00
C SER A 515 -2.29 -25.36 -6.75
N PHE A 516 -3.35 -25.34 -7.57
CA PHE A 516 -4.43 -26.33 -7.52
C PHE A 516 -3.96 -27.70 -8.01
N ILE A 517 -3.11 -27.72 -9.02
CA ILE A 517 -2.69 -28.94 -9.71
C ILE A 517 -1.61 -29.69 -8.91
N ARG A 518 -0.67 -28.97 -8.29
CA ARG A 518 0.44 -29.55 -7.49
C ARG A 518 -0.02 -30.42 -6.32
N VAL A 519 -1.17 -30.12 -5.73
CA VAL A 519 -1.69 -30.83 -4.53
C VAL A 519 -2.58 -32.05 -4.85
N LEU A 520 -2.90 -32.29 -6.13
CA LEU A 520 -3.83 -33.36 -6.54
C LEU A 520 -3.37 -34.77 -6.14
N GLY A 521 -2.05 -34.99 -6.03
CA GLY A 521 -1.46 -36.27 -5.65
C GLY A 521 -1.69 -36.65 -4.18
N SER A 522 -1.88 -35.69 -3.28
CA SER A 522 -1.82 -35.91 -1.83
C SER A 522 -3.17 -35.76 -1.10
N SER A 523 -4.15 -35.08 -1.70
CA SER A 523 -5.37 -34.66 -0.99
C SER A 523 -6.66 -35.01 -1.76
N ALA A 524 -7.54 -35.81 -1.15
CA ALA A 524 -8.85 -36.11 -1.73
C ALA A 524 -9.76 -34.89 -1.81
N ARG A 525 -9.59 -33.94 -0.88
CA ARG A 525 -10.35 -32.68 -0.86
C ARG A 525 -9.97 -31.81 -2.04
N ASP A 526 -8.68 -31.66 -2.33
CA ASP A 526 -8.21 -30.80 -3.42
C ASP A 526 -8.60 -31.38 -4.78
N ARG A 527 -8.58 -32.72 -4.91
CA ARG A 527 -9.16 -33.40 -6.08
C ARG A 527 -10.64 -33.09 -6.30
N ALA A 528 -11.43 -33.05 -5.22
CA ALA A 528 -12.85 -32.70 -5.32
C ALA A 528 -13.06 -31.23 -5.72
N ILE A 529 -12.23 -30.32 -5.21
CA ILE A 529 -12.27 -28.89 -5.54
C ILE A 529 -11.96 -28.67 -7.03
N VAL A 530 -10.84 -29.23 -7.53
CA VAL A 530 -10.45 -29.07 -8.93
C VAL A 530 -11.49 -29.68 -9.87
N LYS A 531 -12.02 -30.87 -9.55
CA LYS A 531 -13.10 -31.47 -10.32
C LYS A 531 -14.36 -30.60 -10.36
N ALA A 532 -14.74 -29.99 -9.24
CA ALA A 532 -15.88 -29.08 -9.18
C ALA A 532 -15.63 -27.78 -9.97
N ALA A 533 -14.40 -27.24 -9.93
CA ALA A 533 -14.01 -26.05 -10.68
C ALA A 533 -14.09 -26.30 -12.20
N ILE A 534 -13.60 -27.45 -12.68
CA ILE A 534 -13.71 -27.85 -14.09
C ILE A 534 -15.17 -27.88 -14.54
N LEU A 535 -16.03 -28.60 -13.80
CA LEU A 535 -17.46 -28.70 -14.11
C LEU A 535 -18.15 -27.34 -14.14
N MET A 536 -17.83 -26.48 -13.18
CA MET A 536 -18.42 -25.14 -13.07
C MET A 536 -18.01 -24.23 -14.23
N ALA A 537 -16.76 -24.29 -14.67
CA ALA A 537 -16.29 -23.54 -15.82
C ALA A 537 -17.02 -23.98 -17.10
N HIS A 538 -17.23 -25.29 -17.29
CA HIS A 538 -18.01 -25.82 -18.41
C HIS A 538 -19.48 -25.39 -18.40
N GLU A 539 -20.13 -25.35 -17.24
CA GLU A 539 -21.51 -24.84 -17.09
C GLU A 539 -21.64 -23.33 -17.43
N LEU A 540 -20.51 -22.62 -17.49
CA LEU A 540 -20.41 -21.22 -17.90
C LEU A 540 -19.83 -21.08 -19.33
N ASP A 541 -19.79 -22.16 -20.10
CA ASP A 541 -19.29 -22.22 -21.49
C ASP A 541 -17.79 -21.90 -21.64
N TYR A 542 -16.99 -22.06 -20.58
CA TYR A 542 -15.54 -21.93 -20.64
C TYR A 542 -14.85 -23.25 -20.97
N ARG A 543 -13.79 -23.19 -21.77
CA ARG A 543 -12.78 -24.26 -21.81
C ARG A 543 -11.80 -24.11 -20.66
N VAL A 544 -11.30 -25.23 -20.17
CA VAL A 544 -10.43 -25.29 -18.99
C VAL A 544 -9.03 -25.78 -19.38
N VAL A 545 -8.04 -24.96 -19.04
CA VAL A 545 -6.62 -25.32 -19.14
C VAL A 545 -6.10 -25.57 -17.73
N ALA A 546 -5.44 -26.69 -17.48
CA ALA A 546 -4.78 -26.96 -16.20
C ALA A 546 -3.27 -26.68 -16.29
N GLU A 547 -2.74 -25.81 -15.44
CA GLU A 547 -1.33 -25.46 -15.41
C GLU A 547 -0.51 -26.27 -14.41
N GLY A 548 0.80 -26.40 -14.63
CA GLY A 548 1.66 -27.16 -13.71
C GLY A 548 1.42 -28.68 -13.74
N VAL A 549 1.02 -29.24 -14.89
CA VAL A 549 0.93 -30.69 -15.08
C VAL A 549 2.34 -31.30 -15.08
N GLU A 550 2.73 -31.89 -13.95
CA GLU A 550 4.09 -32.42 -13.70
C GLU A 550 4.19 -33.96 -13.76
N SER A 551 3.09 -34.68 -13.94
CA SER A 551 3.15 -36.14 -14.12
C SER A 551 2.03 -36.70 -15.01
N GLN A 552 2.27 -37.88 -15.58
CA GLN A 552 1.28 -38.64 -16.35
C GLN A 552 0.01 -38.93 -15.54
N ALA A 553 0.16 -39.29 -14.27
CA ALA A 553 -0.97 -39.59 -13.40
C ALA A 553 -1.88 -38.36 -13.19
N ILE A 554 -1.30 -37.16 -13.11
CA ILE A 554 -2.06 -35.91 -13.02
C ILE A 554 -2.78 -35.63 -14.35
N ALA A 555 -2.10 -35.81 -15.48
CA ALA A 555 -2.69 -35.62 -16.81
C ALA A 555 -3.90 -36.54 -17.04
N GLU A 556 -3.77 -37.83 -16.72
CA GLU A 556 -4.85 -38.82 -16.84
C GLU A 556 -6.03 -38.49 -15.91
N MET A 557 -5.74 -38.00 -14.70
CA MET A 557 -6.75 -37.59 -13.74
C MET A 557 -7.56 -36.38 -14.24
N LEU A 558 -6.88 -35.35 -14.75
CA LEU A 558 -7.51 -34.15 -15.30
C LEU A 558 -8.34 -34.46 -16.56
N ALA A 559 -7.79 -35.27 -17.47
CA ALA A 559 -8.52 -35.76 -18.64
C ALA A 559 -9.76 -36.57 -18.24
N GLY A 560 -9.65 -37.43 -17.22
CA GLY A 560 -10.77 -38.21 -16.66
C GLY A 560 -11.84 -37.36 -15.98
N TRP A 561 -11.55 -36.11 -15.62
CA TRP A 561 -12.52 -35.15 -15.10
C TRP A 561 -13.10 -34.22 -16.17
N GLY A 562 -12.66 -34.38 -17.43
CA GLY A 562 -13.14 -33.58 -18.55
C GLY A 562 -12.38 -32.28 -18.78
N CYS A 563 -11.23 -32.06 -18.13
CA CYS A 563 -10.37 -30.91 -18.46
C CYS A 563 -10.04 -30.90 -19.96
N ASP A 564 -10.07 -29.74 -20.60
CA ASP A 564 -9.90 -29.64 -22.05
C ASP A 564 -8.41 -29.70 -22.45
N GLU A 565 -7.59 -28.89 -21.78
CA GLU A 565 -6.18 -28.73 -22.10
C GLU A 565 -5.30 -28.83 -20.84
N GLY A 566 -4.04 -29.23 -21.02
CA GLY A 566 -3.03 -29.25 -19.97
C GLY A 566 -1.74 -28.55 -20.40
N GLN A 567 -1.09 -27.91 -19.44
CA GLN A 567 0.22 -27.28 -19.60
C GLN A 567 1.12 -27.61 -18.42
N GLY A 568 2.38 -27.97 -18.67
CA GLY A 568 3.33 -28.28 -17.61
C GLY A 568 4.54 -29.07 -18.08
N TYR A 569 5.50 -29.30 -17.17
CA TYR A 569 6.80 -29.90 -17.51
C TYR A 569 6.73 -31.37 -17.91
N HIS A 570 5.65 -32.08 -17.54
CA HIS A 570 5.41 -33.44 -18.05
C HIS A 570 5.11 -33.44 -19.55
N ILE A 571 4.48 -32.39 -20.04
CA ILE A 571 4.09 -32.23 -21.44
C ILE A 571 5.28 -31.69 -22.24
N ALA A 572 5.72 -30.49 -21.87
CA ALA A 572 6.86 -29.82 -22.48
C ALA A 572 7.39 -28.73 -21.55
N ARG A 573 8.72 -28.57 -21.53
CA ARG A 573 9.35 -27.37 -20.94
C ARG A 573 9.26 -26.22 -21.95
N PRO A 574 9.25 -24.95 -21.48
CA PRO A 574 9.39 -23.80 -22.36
C PRO A 574 10.65 -23.93 -23.22
N MET A 575 10.52 -23.66 -24.53
CA MET A 575 11.60 -23.84 -25.51
C MET A 575 11.64 -22.66 -26.50
N ASP A 576 12.77 -22.40 -27.14
CA ASP A 576 12.82 -21.34 -28.17
C ASP A 576 11.96 -21.68 -29.41
N ALA A 577 11.75 -20.71 -30.29
CA ALA A 577 10.91 -20.88 -31.48
C ALA A 577 11.43 -21.96 -32.45
N ALA A 578 12.75 -22.13 -32.57
CA ALA A 578 13.33 -23.14 -33.44
C ALA A 578 13.11 -24.56 -32.89
N ALA A 579 13.27 -24.72 -31.58
CA ALA A 579 12.96 -25.93 -30.85
C ALA A 579 11.46 -26.24 -30.92
N LEU A 580 10.59 -25.25 -30.74
CA LEU A 580 9.14 -25.41 -30.89
C LEU A 580 8.79 -25.91 -32.29
N ARG A 581 9.35 -25.32 -33.34
CA ARG A 581 9.12 -25.74 -34.73
C ARG A 581 9.49 -27.21 -34.94
N HIS A 582 10.64 -27.63 -34.43
CA HIS A 582 11.08 -29.03 -34.54
C HIS A 582 10.16 -29.96 -33.73
N TRP A 583 9.81 -29.55 -32.52
CA TRP A 583 9.00 -30.31 -31.60
C TRP A 583 7.57 -30.52 -32.12
N LEU A 584 6.91 -29.47 -32.64
CA LEU A 584 5.58 -29.56 -33.23
C LEU A 584 5.55 -30.49 -34.46
N ARG A 585 6.60 -30.47 -35.30
CA ARG A 585 6.71 -31.40 -36.43
C ARG A 585 6.87 -32.85 -36.01
N ALA A 586 7.62 -33.10 -34.93
CA ALA A 586 7.82 -34.44 -34.41
C ALA A 586 6.59 -34.96 -33.64
N ALA A 587 5.83 -34.06 -33.01
CA ALA A 587 4.67 -34.38 -32.20
C ALA A 587 3.37 -34.58 -33.01
N GLN A 588 3.32 -34.15 -34.28
CA GLN A 588 2.22 -34.48 -35.17
C GLN A 588 2.26 -35.99 -35.52
N PRO A 589 1.19 -36.75 -35.31
CA PRO A 589 1.18 -38.18 -35.65
C PRO A 589 1.48 -38.37 -37.14
N ALA A 590 2.37 -39.31 -37.44
CA ALA A 590 2.75 -39.68 -38.80
C ALA A 590 1.51 -40.23 -39.55
N GLY A 591 0.81 -39.37 -40.28
CA GLY A 591 -0.37 -39.80 -41.04
C GLY A 591 -1.28 -38.73 -41.64
N MET A 592 -0.98 -37.43 -41.56
CA MET A 592 -1.80 -36.41 -42.23
C MET A 592 -0.92 -35.49 -43.07
N SER A 593 -0.93 -35.73 -44.39
CA SER A 593 -0.55 -34.70 -45.36
C SER A 593 -1.43 -33.46 -45.13
N PRO A 594 -0.88 -32.24 -45.23
CA PRO A 594 -1.72 -31.06 -45.31
C PRO A 594 -2.57 -31.20 -46.57
N ALA A 595 -3.90 -31.18 -46.41
CA ALA A 595 -4.79 -30.88 -47.51
C ALA A 595 -4.45 -29.45 -47.95
N LEU A 596 -3.67 -29.34 -49.02
CA LEU A 596 -3.53 -28.10 -49.76
C LEU A 596 -4.91 -27.75 -50.36
N PRO A 597 -5.26 -26.45 -50.44
CA PRO A 597 -6.54 -25.99 -50.99
C PRO A 597 -6.76 -26.41 -52.44
#